data_AF-A0A371PAG9-F1
#
_entry.id   AF-A0A371PAG9-F1
#
_cell.length_a   1.000
_cell.length_b   1.000
_cell.length_c   1.000
_cell.angle_alpha   90.00
_cell.angle_beta   90.00
_cell.angle_gamma   90.00
#
_symmetry.space_group_name_H-M   'P 1'
#
loop_
_entity.id
_entity.type
_entity.pdbx_description
1 polymer ?
#
loop_
_entity_poly.entity_id
_entity_poly.type
_entity_poly.pdbx_seq_one_letter_code
_entity_poly.pdbx_strand_id
1 'polypeptide(L)'
;MDDMTRDAPTSPDPGTTVHPAAPSLGEVDAEVRAKLTGQPVPTIAEQAERAFATIGVQLTGEQLADYADAVSTGSAFALEPAPEG
;
A
#
# COMPACT_ATOMS: atom_id res chain seq x y z
N MET A 1 51.66 -5.16 -28.96
CA MET A 1 50.58 -4.70 -29.86
C MET A 1 49.41 -4.39 -28.96
N ASP A 2 49.56 -3.22 -28.36
CA ASP A 2 48.59 -2.51 -27.58
C ASP A 2 47.51 -1.94 -28.52
N ASP A 3 46.32 -1.73 -27.95
CA ASP A 3 45.25 -0.87 -28.44
C ASP A 3 44.36 -1.39 -29.59
N MET A 4 43.07 -1.62 -29.30
CA MET A 4 41.96 -0.80 -29.82
C MET A 4 40.57 -1.43 -29.49
N THR A 5 39.82 -0.72 -28.63
CA THR A 5 38.36 -0.48 -28.75
C THR A 5 37.37 -1.62 -28.45
N ARG A 6 36.71 -1.55 -27.28
CA ARG A 6 35.32 -1.06 -27.09
C ARG A 6 34.95 -1.25 -25.61
N ASP A 7 35.04 -0.22 -24.78
CA ASP A 7 33.86 0.58 -24.41
C ASP A 7 32.56 -0.22 -24.39
N ALA A 8 32.31 -0.89 -23.26
CA ALA A 8 30.96 -1.23 -22.84
C ALA A 8 30.77 -0.59 -21.45
N PRO A 9 30.43 0.70 -21.37
CA PRO A 9 29.77 1.21 -20.19
C PRO A 9 28.43 0.48 -20.07
N THR A 10 28.16 -0.03 -18.88
CA THR A 10 26.80 -0.12 -18.34
C THR A 10 25.81 -0.84 -19.25
N SER A 11 25.61 -2.13 -19.01
CA SER A 11 24.22 -2.63 -19.10
C SER A 11 23.39 -1.69 -18.22
N PRO A 12 22.43 -0.93 -18.77
CA PRO A 12 21.39 -0.40 -17.91
C PRO A 12 20.77 -1.63 -17.26
N ASP A 13 20.83 -1.68 -15.93
CA ASP A 13 19.86 -2.43 -15.13
C ASP A 13 18.51 -2.24 -15.85
N PRO A 14 17.82 -3.33 -16.26
CA PRO A 14 16.53 -3.16 -16.90
C PRO A 14 15.72 -2.40 -15.90
N GLY A 15 15.50 -1.11 -16.19
CA GLY A 15 14.86 -0.19 -15.29
C GLY A 15 13.70 -0.94 -14.70
N THR A 16 13.78 -1.19 -13.39
CA THR A 16 12.56 -1.30 -12.61
C THR A 16 11.87 -0.01 -12.96
N THR A 17 10.96 -0.12 -13.92
CA THR A 17 10.04 0.93 -14.26
C THR A 17 9.29 1.09 -12.96
N VAL A 18 9.79 1.97 -12.11
CA VAL A 18 9.00 2.68 -11.13
C VAL A 18 8.04 3.51 -11.96
N HIS A 19 7.08 2.83 -12.60
CA HIS A 19 5.73 3.33 -12.56
C HIS A 19 5.55 3.73 -11.09
N PRO A 20 5.06 4.94 -10.79
CA PRO A 20 4.50 5.17 -9.47
C PRO A 20 3.35 4.15 -9.36
N ALA A 21 3.69 2.92 -8.97
CA ALA A 21 2.75 1.87 -8.71
C ALA A 21 1.90 2.48 -7.62
N ALA A 22 0.60 2.61 -7.89
CA ALA A 22 -0.32 3.04 -6.87
C ALA A 22 0.00 2.20 -5.62
N PRO A 23 0.06 2.84 -4.43
CA PRO A 23 0.47 2.15 -3.23
C PRO A 23 -0.38 0.88 -3.07
N SER A 24 0.26 -0.23 -2.72
CA SER A 24 -0.46 -1.49 -2.60
C SER A 24 -1.39 -1.44 -1.39
N LEU A 25 -2.45 -2.26 -1.38
CA LEU A 25 -3.37 -2.33 -0.23
C LEU A 25 -2.64 -2.57 1.10
N GLY A 26 -1.62 -3.43 1.13
CA GLY A 26 -0.82 -3.68 2.33
C GLY A 26 0.05 -2.48 2.76
N GLU A 27 0.52 -1.66 1.81
CA GLU A 27 1.27 -0.44 2.13
C GLU A 27 0.35 0.64 2.71
N VAL A 28 -0.85 0.78 2.14
CA VAL A 28 -1.89 1.67 2.65
C VAL A 28 -2.34 1.23 4.05
N ASP A 29 -2.59 -0.06 4.27
CA ASP A 29 -2.91 -0.62 5.59
C ASP A 29 -1.82 -0.29 6.63
N ALA A 30 -0.57 -0.60 6.30
CA ALA A 30 0.55 -0.35 7.20
C ALA A 30 0.71 1.14 7.51
N GLU A 31 0.50 2.01 6.52
CA GLU A 31 0.55 3.46 6.72
C GLU A 31 -0.60 3.94 7.62
N VAL A 32 -1.83 3.51 7.35
CA VAL A 32 -3.03 3.85 8.13
C VAL A 32 -2.85 3.40 9.58
N ARG A 33 -2.33 2.19 9.80
CA ARG A 33 -1.97 1.69 11.15
C ARG A 33 -0.90 2.53 11.80
N ALA A 34 0.23 2.75 11.12
CA ALA A 34 1.33 3.52 11.68
C ALA A 34 0.92 4.95 12.08
N LYS A 35 0.00 5.57 11.33
CA LYS A 35 -0.48 6.94 11.58
C LYS A 35 -1.66 7.01 12.55
N LEU A 36 -2.54 6.01 12.56
CA LEU A 36 -3.84 6.10 13.23
C LEU A 36 -4.05 5.07 14.34
N THR A 37 -3.12 4.16 14.61
CA THR A 37 -3.24 3.27 15.77
C THR A 37 -3.39 4.09 17.07
N GLY A 38 -4.35 3.70 17.91
CA GLY A 38 -4.74 4.44 19.11
C GLY A 38 -5.61 5.68 18.89
N GLN A 39 -5.96 6.01 17.64
CA GLN A 39 -6.99 7.00 17.32
C GLN A 39 -8.41 6.39 17.53
N PRO A 40 -9.45 7.23 17.67
CA PRO A 40 -10.82 6.73 17.76
C PRO A 40 -11.28 6.10 16.42
N VAL A 41 -12.02 5.00 16.51
CA VAL A 41 -12.63 4.25 15.39
C VAL A 41 -13.23 5.15 14.31
N PRO A 42 -14.08 6.17 14.59
CA PRO A 42 -14.64 7.03 13.55
C PRO A 42 -13.58 7.82 12.76
N THR A 43 -12.49 8.24 13.41
CA THR A 43 -11.37 8.92 12.73
C THR A 43 -10.59 7.96 11.85
N ILE A 44 -10.37 6.73 12.34
CA ILE A 44 -9.69 5.70 11.56
C ILE A 44 -10.51 5.33 10.34
N ALA A 45 -11.82 5.10 10.51
CA ALA A 45 -12.74 4.74 9.42
C ALA A 45 -12.71 5.79 8.30
N GLU A 46 -12.85 7.07 8.61
CA GLU A 46 -12.84 8.13 7.59
C GLU A 46 -11.50 8.20 6.83
N GLN A 47 -10.37 8.08 7.53
CA GLN A 47 -9.05 8.13 6.90
C GLN A 47 -8.74 6.86 6.11
N ALA A 48 -9.09 5.70 6.65
CA ALA A 48 -8.94 4.41 6.01
C ALA A 48 -9.74 4.35 4.71
N GLU A 49 -11.02 4.75 4.72
CA GLU A 49 -11.87 4.82 3.52
C GLU A 49 -11.20 5.65 2.41
N ARG A 50 -10.70 6.85 2.74
CA ARG A 50 -10.04 7.72 1.77
C ARG A 50 -8.74 7.13 1.25
N ALA A 51 -7.97 6.47 2.12
CA ALA A 51 -6.70 5.85 1.75
C ALA A 51 -6.93 4.63 0.83
N PHE A 52 -7.89 3.77 1.15
CA PHE A 52 -8.28 2.63 0.31
C PHE A 52 -8.94 3.08 -1.00
N ALA A 53 -9.77 4.12 -0.97
CA ALA A 53 -10.38 4.68 -2.18
C ALA A 53 -9.34 5.24 -3.17
N THR A 54 -8.19 5.74 -2.65
CA THR A 54 -7.08 6.23 -3.49
C THR A 54 -6.48 5.12 -4.36
N ILE A 55 -6.54 3.87 -3.90
CA ILE A 55 -6.03 2.70 -4.62
C ILE A 55 -7.14 1.90 -5.32
N GLY A 56 -8.36 2.45 -5.35
CA GLY A 56 -9.53 1.82 -5.97
C GLY A 56 -10.23 0.76 -5.11
N VAL A 57 -9.87 0.65 -3.82
CA VAL A 57 -10.49 -0.28 -2.88
C VAL A 57 -11.61 0.42 -2.13
N GLN A 58 -12.83 -0.07 -2.26
CA GLN A 58 -13.99 0.39 -1.48
C GLN A 58 -14.34 -0.66 -0.43
N LEU A 59 -14.21 -0.30 0.84
CA LEU A 59 -14.66 -1.12 1.95
C LEU A 59 -16.13 -0.85 2.24
N THR A 60 -16.87 -1.89 2.60
CA THR A 60 -18.23 -1.70 3.12
C THR A 60 -18.17 -1.01 4.50
N GLY A 61 -19.24 -0.35 4.91
CA GLY A 61 -19.28 0.30 6.24
C GLY A 61 -19.02 -0.68 7.40
N GLU A 62 -19.44 -1.95 7.25
CA GLU A 62 -19.12 -3.02 8.21
C GLU A 62 -17.63 -3.38 8.18
N GLN A 63 -17.04 -3.63 7.00
CA GLN A 63 -15.60 -3.91 6.89
C GLN A 63 -14.74 -2.75 7.40
N LEU A 64 -15.16 -1.53 7.13
CA LEU A 64 -14.48 -0.32 7.57
C LEU A 64 -14.54 -0.16 9.09
N ALA A 65 -15.69 -0.45 9.70
CA ALA A 65 -15.85 -0.42 11.15
C ALA A 65 -14.99 -1.49 11.84
N ASP A 66 -14.99 -2.72 11.32
CA ASP A 66 -14.19 -3.83 11.84
C ASP A 66 -12.68 -3.56 11.69
N TYR A 67 -12.29 -3.06 10.51
CA TYR A 67 -10.93 -2.59 10.24
C TYR A 67 -10.51 -1.48 11.21
N ALA A 68 -11.36 -0.46 11.39
CA ALA A 68 -11.07 0.68 12.22
C ALA A 68 -10.94 0.31 13.71
N ASP A 69 -11.76 -0.64 14.20
CA ASP A 69 -11.62 -1.21 15.53
C ASP A 69 -10.29 -1.97 15.69
N ALA A 70 -9.94 -2.81 14.72
CA ALA A 70 -8.69 -3.54 14.73
C ALA A 70 -7.47 -2.59 14.72
N VAL A 71 -7.47 -1.55 13.91
CA VAL A 71 -6.41 -0.53 13.90
C VAL A 71 -6.36 0.25 15.22
N SER A 72 -7.51 0.60 15.79
CA SER A 72 -7.61 1.32 17.07
C SER A 72 -6.99 0.52 18.20
N THR A 73 -7.25 -0.78 18.25
CA THR A 73 -6.70 -1.73 19.23
C THR A 73 -5.27 -2.16 18.92
N GLY A 74 -4.73 -1.83 17.73
CA GLY A 74 -3.43 -2.32 17.26
C GLY A 74 -3.44 -3.81 16.88
N SER A 75 -4.62 -4.39 16.71
CA SER A 75 -4.81 -5.77 16.24
C SER A 75 -4.49 -5.87 14.75
N ALA A 76 -3.99 -7.02 14.33
CA ALA A 76 -3.83 -7.35 12.91
C ALA A 76 -5.21 -7.64 12.28
N PHE A 77 -5.43 -7.12 11.08
CA PHE A 77 -6.65 -7.22 10.30
C PHE A 77 -6.20 -7.50 8.89
N ALA A 78 -6.63 -8.64 8.36
CA ALA A 78 -6.33 -9.03 7.00
C ALA A 78 -7.47 -8.50 6.12
N LEU A 79 -7.16 -7.46 5.35
CA LEU A 79 -8.01 -7.07 4.24
C LEU A 79 -7.80 -8.10 3.13
N GLU A 80 -8.67 -9.10 3.06
CA GLU A 80 -8.68 -10.04 1.95
C GLU A 80 -9.10 -9.29 0.67
N PRO A 81 -8.32 -9.37 -0.42
CA PRO A 81 -8.80 -8.89 -1.71
C PRO A 81 -10.07 -9.68 -2.04
N ALA A 82 -11.18 -8.98 -2.35
CA ALA A 82 -12.37 -9.64 -2.85
C ALA A 82 -11.95 -10.54 -4.04
N PRO A 83 -12.33 -11.83 -4.06
CA PRO A 83 -11.92 -12.71 -5.14
C PRO A 83 -12.40 -12.11 -6.47
N GLU A 84 -11.47 -11.88 -7.39
CA GLU A 84 -11.80 -11.58 -8.79
C GLU A 84 -12.64 -12.75 -9.32
N GLY A 85 -13.91 -12.48 -9.61
CA GLY A 85 -14.85 -13.41 -10.25
C GLY A 85 -14.96 -13.16 -11.73
#